data_AF-A0A852K8L2-F1
#
_entry.id   AF-A0A852K8L2-F1
#
_cell.length_a   1.000
_cell.length_b   1.000
_cell.length_c   1.000
_cell.angle_alpha   90.00
_cell.angle_beta   90.00
_cell.angle_gamma   90.00
#
_symmetry.space_group_name_H-M   'P 1'
#
loop_
_entity.id
_entity.type
_entity.pdbx_description
1 polymer ?
#
loop_
_entity_poly.entity_id
_entity_poly.type
_entity_poly.pdbx_seq_one_letter_code
_entity_poly.pdbx_strand_id
1 'polypeptide(L)' 'SPQLGDLNIVDQTFGEATKQPGMTFIAAKFDGILGLAFPKISVEGAEPFFDNVMKQKLVEKNMFSFYL' A
#
# COMPACT_ATOMS: atom_id res chain seq x y z
N SER A 1 -2.32 10.51 -7.01
CA SER A 1 -3.15 9.33 -6.72
C SER A 1 -2.46 8.09 -7.24
N PRO A 2 -2.17 7.09 -6.40
CA PRO A 2 -1.57 5.84 -6.86
C PRO A 2 -2.57 5.06 -7.75
N GLN A 3 -2.00 4.33 -8.71
CA GLN A 3 -2.73 3.43 -9.60
C GLN A 3 -2.18 2.01 -9.42
N LEU A 4 -3.07 1.02 -9.29
CA LEU A 4 -2.72 -0.40 -9.22
C LEU A 4 -3.58 -1.17 -10.23
N GLY A 5 -2.96 -1.62 -11.32
CA GLY A 5 -3.72 -2.12 -12.47
C GLY A 5 -4.69 -1.06 -12.97
N ASP A 6 -5.98 -1.40 -13.04
CA ASP A 6 -7.05 -0.48 -13.46
C ASP A 6 -7.65 0.33 -12.30
N LEU A 7 -7.18 0.11 -11.07
CA LEU A 7 -7.68 0.81 -9.89
C LEU A 7 -6.97 2.15 -9.73
N ASN A 8 -7.73 3.24 -9.75
CA ASN A 8 -7.26 4.58 -9.42
C ASN A 8 -7.77 4.96 -8.02
N ILE A 9 -6.85 5.05 -7.05
CA ILE A 9 -7.21 5.34 -5.65
C ILE A 9 -6.90 6.81 -5.39
N VAL A 10 -7.93 7.60 -5.09
CA VAL A 10 -7.76 9.02 -4.73
C VAL A 10 -7.44 9.18 -3.24
N ASP A 11 -6.74 10.26 -2.90
CA ASP A 11 -6.41 10.65 -1.52
C ASP A 11 -5.68 9.60 -0.67
N GLN A 12 -4.91 8.71 -1.32
CA GLN A 12 -4.06 7.76 -0.61
C GLN A 12 -2.85 8.46 0.02
N THR A 13 -2.77 8.38 1.35
CA THR A 13 -1.58 8.80 2.10
C THR A 13 -0.50 7.71 2.04
N PHE A 14 0.76 8.08 1.81
CA PHE A 14 1.89 7.17 1.85
C PHE A 14 3.12 7.88 2.46
N GLY A 15 4.02 7.10 3.06
CA GLY A 15 5.26 7.61 3.61
C GLY A 15 6.34 7.74 2.54
N GLU A 16 7.04 8.87 2.52
CA GLU A 16 8.25 9.06 1.72
C GLU A 16 9.47 8.64 2.54
N ALA A 17 10.26 7.70 2.01
CA ALA A 17 11.46 7.23 2.69
C ALA A 17 12.63 8.21 2.46
N THR A 18 12.89 9.08 3.43
CA THR A 18 14.01 10.06 3.37
C THR A 18 15.36 9.46 3.76
N LYS A 19 15.34 8.34 4.50
CA LYS A 19 16.52 7.58 4.90
C LYS A 19 16.17 6.11 5.03
N GLN A 20 16.88 5.25 4.33
CA GLN A 20 16.72 3.80 4.41
C GLN A 20 18.05 3.16 4.84
N PRO A 21 18.19 2.80 6.12
CA PRO A 21 19.38 2.09 6.58
C PRO A 21 19.34 0.62 6.15
N GLY A 22 20.47 0.10 5.65
CA GLY A 22 20.71 -1.34 5.53
C GLY A 22 21.03 -1.85 4.12
N MET A 23 21.88 -2.87 4.06
CA MET A 23 22.28 -3.54 2.82
C MET A 23 21.11 -4.17 2.06
N THR A 24 20.04 -4.54 2.77
CA THR A 24 18.83 -5.17 2.20
C THR A 24 18.14 -4.27 1.19
N PHE A 25 18.11 -2.95 1.41
CA PHE A 25 17.50 -2.00 0.46
C PHE A 25 18.41 -1.69 -0.73
N ILE A 26 19.74 -1.72 -0.55
CA ILE A 26 20.70 -1.53 -1.65
C ILE A 26 20.65 -2.73 -2.62
N ALA A 27 20.48 -3.93 -2.09
CA ALA A 27 20.39 -5.16 -2.89
C ALA A 27 18.97 -5.48 -3.38
N ALA A 28 17.97 -4.71 -2.94
CA ALA A 28 16.58 -4.93 -3.34
C ALA A 28 16.39 -4.61 -4.84
N LYS A 29 15.56 -5.41 -5.51
CA LYS A 29 15.08 -5.12 -6.87
C LYS A 29 13.76 -4.35 -6.89
N PHE A 30 13.31 -3.86 -5.74
CA PHE A 30 12.06 -3.12 -5.57
C PHE A 30 12.35 -1.74 -4.98
N ASP A 31 11.55 -0.75 -5.37
CA ASP A 31 11.71 0.65 -4.94
C ASP A 31 10.90 0.99 -3.67
N GLY A 32 9.98 0.11 -3.26
CA GLY A 32 9.13 0.35 -2.11
C GLY A 32 8.32 -0.88 -1.69
N ILE A 33 7.50 -0.69 -0.65
CA ILE A 33 6.63 -1.71 -0.08
C ILE A 33 5.20 -1.17 -0.05
N LEU A 34 4.24 -1.97 -0.54
CA LEU A 34 2.81 -1.71 -0.37
C LEU A 34 2.28 -2.56 0.79
N GLY A 35 1.92 -1.93 1.90
CA GLY A 35 1.33 -2.62 3.06
C GLY A 35 -0.12 -3.04 2.80
N LEU A 36 -0.46 -4.29 3.16
CA LEU A 36 -1.80 -4.88 3.01
C LEU A 36 -2.40 -5.37 4.34
N ALA A 37 -1.79 -4.97 5.46
CA ALA A 37 -2.27 -5.30 6.79
C ALA A 37 -3.32 -4.29 7.28
N PHE A 38 -4.00 -4.64 8.37
CA PHE A 38 -5.07 -3.82 8.95
C PHE A 38 -4.58 -2.47 9.49
N PRO A 39 -5.47 -1.44 9.57
CA PRO A 39 -5.14 -0.10 10.06
C PRO A 39 -4.49 -0.05 11.45
N LYS A 40 -4.77 -1.05 12.31
CA LYS A 40 -4.29 -1.12 13.69
C LYS A 40 -2.76 -1.05 13.82
N ILE A 41 -2.03 -1.48 12.80
CA ILE A 41 -0.56 -1.45 12.80
C ILE A 41 0.01 -0.38 11.87
N SER A 42 -0.85 0.50 11.34
CA SER A 42 -0.42 1.60 10.49
C SER A 42 0.31 2.65 11.32
N VAL A 43 1.45 3.10 10.79
CA VAL A 43 2.21 4.21 11.39
C VAL A 43 1.38 5.49 11.24
N GLU A 44 1.30 6.27 12.31
CA GLU A 44 0.53 7.53 12.37
C GLU A 44 -0.98 7.38 12.07
N GLY A 45 -1.50 6.15 12.05
CA GLY A 45 -2.90 5.88 11.74
C GLY A 45 -3.28 6.15 10.28
N ALA A 46 -2.30 6.18 9.36
CA ALA A 46 -2.57 6.36 7.94
C ALA A 46 -3.51 5.27 7.41
N GLU A 47 -4.53 5.65 6.62
CA GLU A 47 -5.49 4.71 6.05
C GLU A 47 -4.77 3.77 5.06
N PRO A 48 -4.76 2.44 5.29
CA PRO A 48 -4.08 1.52 4.40
C PRO A 48 -4.68 1.51 2.99
N PHE A 49 -3.86 1.09 2.03
CA PHE A 49 -4.25 1.08 0.62
C PHE A 49 -5.56 0.32 0.36
N PHE A 50 -5.67 -0.89 0.89
CA PHE A 50 -6.84 -1.72 0.62
C PHE A 50 -8.10 -1.21 1.34
N ASP A 51 -7.95 -0.56 2.50
CA ASP A 51 -9.06 0.14 3.17
C ASP A 51 -9.63 1.25 2.29
N ASN A 52 -8.78 2.04 1.63
CA ASN A 52 -9.23 3.03 0.65
C ASN A 52 -9.92 2.40 -0.57
N VAL A 53 -9.40 1.30 -1.10
CA VAL A 53 -10.03 0.55 -2.20
C VAL A 53 -11.45 0.09 -1.82
N MET A 54 -11.63 -0.45 -0.61
CA MET A 54 -12.93 -0.89 -0.10
C MET A 54 -13.88 0.29 0.11
N LYS A 55 -13.39 1.38 0.72
CA LYS A 55 -14.16 2.60 1.01
C LYS A 55 -14.64 3.31 -0.26
N GLN A 56 -13.80 3.35 -1.30
CA GLN A 56 -14.11 3.91 -2.60
C GLN A 56 -14.89 2.94 -3.51
N LYS A 57 -15.18 1.72 -3.04
CA LYS A 57 -15.94 0.67 -3.74
C LYS A 57 -15.35 0.32 -5.11
N LEU A 58 -14.02 0.24 -5.19
CA LEU A 58 -13.32 0.00 -6.44
C LEU A 58 -13.22 -1.50 -6.80
N VAL A 59 -13.70 -2.39 -5.93
CA VAL A 59 -13.74 -3.84 -6.13
C VAL A 59 -15.11 -4.40 -5.78
N GLU A 60 -15.51 -5.48 -6.45
CA GLU A 60 -16.82 -6.13 -6.20
C GLU A 60 -16.90 -6.80 -4.82
N LYS A 61 -15.76 -7.32 -4.34
CA LYS A 61 -15.64 -7.98 -3.04
C LYS A 61 -14.48 -7.36 -2.27
N ASN A 62 -14.71 -7.12 -0.98
CA ASN A 62 -13.72 -6.61 -0.03
C ASN A 62 -12.69 -7.70 0.36
N MET A 63 -12.01 -8.27 -0.63
CA MET A 63 -10.99 -9.30 -0.47
C MET A 63 -9.97 -9.20 -1.60
N PHE A 64 -8.75 -9.63 -1.32
CA PHE A 64 -7.69 -9.86 -2.30
C PHE A 64 -7.09 -11.25 -2.08
N SER A 65 -6.39 -11.76 -3.08
CA SER A 65 -5.68 -13.03 -3.01
C SER A 65 -4.34 -12.94 -3.73
N PHE A 66 -3.45 -13.86 -3.38
CA PHE A 66 -2.18 -14.04 -4.06
C PHE A 66 -2.13 -15.43 -4.68
N TYR A 67 -1.50 -15.50 -5.85
CA TYR A 67 -1.00 -16.73 -6.44
C TYR A 67 0.48 -16.47 -6.76
N LEU A 68 1.36 -17.33 -6.25
CA LEU A 68 2.82 -17.19 -6.32
C LEU A 68 3.43 -18.40 -7.02
#